data_AF-A0A535LPC7-F1
#
_entry.id   AF-A0A535LPC7-F1
#
_cell.length_a   1.000
_cell.length_b   1.000
_cell.length_c   1.000
_cell.angle_alpha   90.00
_cell.angle_beta   90.00
_cell.angle_gamma   90.00
#
_symmetry.space_group_name_H-M   'P 1'
#
loop_
_entity.id
_entity.type
_entity.pdbx_description
1 polymer ?
#
loop_
_entity_poly.entity_id
_entity_poly.type
_entity_poly.pdbx_seq_one_letter_code
_entity_poly.pdbx_strand_id
1 'polypeptide(L)'
;MSTTGRVTGVDVWPELPYGEWNDTLETLHMVTQIVGKVRLSLTPLEPQWANVPLYLTARGLTTTPMASGPVTFQVDIDLIDHQVLITTNEGEIRRVPLTARPVAAFYADFMSSLRGLGIATRFVPSPSEVSDPIPFAEDTVHSAYDPDWANRFFRVLSQADLVLKDHRSRFRGRTSPVHFFWGTFDLANSRFSGRPVDPPPNAGIIQRLGADAEQICAGFWPGSR
;
A
#
# COMPACT_ATOMS: atom_id res chain seq x y z
N MET A 1 34.22 -3.90 -20.20
CA MET A 1 33.50 -2.91 -21.01
C MET A 1 32.01 -3.10 -20.77
N SER A 2 31.40 -2.23 -19.96
CA SER A 2 29.97 -1.95 -20.03
C SER A 2 29.83 -0.47 -19.75
N THR A 3 29.57 0.26 -20.82
CA THR A 3 29.38 1.70 -20.86
C THR A 3 28.18 2.07 -19.98
N THR A 4 28.45 2.86 -18.94
CA THR A 4 27.44 3.65 -18.22
C THR A 4 26.80 4.62 -19.22
N GLY A 5 25.72 4.17 -19.85
CA GLY A 5 24.81 5.02 -20.60
C GLY A 5 24.19 6.01 -19.64
N ARG A 6 24.66 7.26 -19.69
CA ARG A 6 24.05 8.39 -19.00
C ARG A 6 22.68 8.61 -19.65
N VAL A 7 21.61 8.19 -18.97
CA VAL A 7 20.24 8.56 -19.38
C VAL A 7 20.12 10.06 -19.16
N THR A 8 20.13 10.81 -20.26
CA THR A 8 19.87 12.25 -20.25
C THR A 8 18.37 12.49 -20.47
N GLY A 9 17.70 13.11 -19.49
CA GLY A 9 16.57 14.01 -19.79
C GLY A 9 15.13 13.57 -19.48
N VAL A 10 14.89 12.93 -18.33
CA VAL A 10 13.70 13.13 -17.48
C VAL A 10 14.24 12.96 -16.06
N ASP A 11 13.97 13.91 -15.15
CA ASP A 11 14.52 13.82 -13.80
C ASP A 11 14.12 12.48 -13.19
N VAL A 12 15.11 11.62 -12.91
CA VAL A 12 14.87 10.26 -12.41
C VAL A 12 14.07 10.31 -11.11
N TRP A 13 14.19 11.42 -10.39
CA TRP A 13 13.49 11.73 -9.15
C TRP A 13 12.68 13.02 -9.35
N PRO A 14 11.39 12.94 -9.69
CA PRO A 14 10.56 14.14 -9.76
C PRO A 14 10.40 14.75 -8.36
N GLU A 15 10.27 16.08 -8.32
CA GLU A 15 9.98 16.79 -7.07
C GLU A 15 8.63 16.34 -6.49
N LEU A 16 8.62 16.08 -5.18
CA LEU A 16 7.45 15.72 -4.39
C LEU A 16 7.42 16.54 -3.09
N PRO A 17 7.31 17.88 -3.17
CA PRO A 17 7.29 18.74 -1.99
C PRO A 17 6.01 18.50 -1.20
N TYR A 18 6.15 18.04 0.05
CA TYR A 18 5.04 17.60 0.90
C TYR A 18 3.82 18.53 0.88
N GLY A 19 4.03 19.84 1.06
CA GLY A 19 2.94 20.82 1.13
C GLY A 19 2.16 21.06 -0.17
N GLU A 20 2.64 20.62 -1.33
CA GLU A 20 1.92 20.80 -2.60
C GLU A 20 0.99 19.63 -2.93
N TRP A 21 1.21 18.46 -2.33
CA TRP A 21 0.45 17.25 -2.66
C TRP A 21 -0.19 16.55 -1.46
N ASN A 22 -0.02 17.09 -0.25
CA ASN A 22 -0.50 16.49 1.00
C ASN A 22 -2.00 16.14 0.94
N ASP A 23 -2.85 16.95 0.31
CA ASP A 23 -4.28 16.68 0.22
C ASP A 23 -4.58 15.44 -0.66
N THR A 24 -3.77 15.23 -1.71
CA THR A 24 -3.81 14.00 -2.53
C THR A 24 -3.22 12.81 -1.77
N LEU A 25 -2.13 13.00 -1.00
CA LEU A 25 -1.56 11.97 -0.13
C LEU A 25 -2.61 11.47 0.87
N GLU A 26 -3.27 12.37 1.61
CA GLU A 26 -4.22 12.00 2.67
C GLU A 26 -5.39 11.20 2.09
N THR A 27 -5.90 11.62 0.93
CA THR A 27 -6.98 10.89 0.23
C THR A 27 -6.50 9.54 -0.32
N LEU A 28 -5.32 9.49 -0.95
CA LEU A 28 -4.76 8.24 -1.48
C LEU A 28 -4.40 7.26 -0.35
N HIS A 29 -3.98 7.74 0.82
CA HIS A 29 -3.74 6.93 2.00
C HIS A 29 -5.03 6.21 2.42
N MET A 30 -6.16 6.91 2.48
CA MET A 30 -7.45 6.30 2.81
C MET A 30 -7.89 5.25 1.77
N VAL A 31 -7.63 5.51 0.48
CA VAL A 31 -7.86 4.51 -0.58
C VAL A 31 -7.00 3.27 -0.36
N THR A 32 -5.70 3.43 -0.09
CA THR A 32 -4.83 2.28 0.19
C THR A 32 -5.22 1.54 1.46
N GLN A 33 -5.74 2.23 2.47
CA GLN A 33 -6.30 1.62 3.69
C GLN A 33 -7.48 0.71 3.37
N ILE A 34 -8.42 1.16 2.53
CA ILE A 34 -9.57 0.34 2.12
C ILE A 34 -9.11 -0.94 1.42
N VAL A 35 -8.19 -0.83 0.45
CA VAL A 35 -7.63 -1.99 -0.27
C VAL A 35 -6.86 -2.91 0.68
N GLY A 36 -6.06 -2.32 1.57
CA GLY A 36 -5.28 -3.04 2.57
C GLY A 36 -6.13 -3.78 3.59
N LYS A 37 -7.27 -3.22 4.00
CA LYS A 37 -8.24 -3.85 4.91
C LYS A 37 -8.91 -5.07 4.26
N VAL A 38 -9.21 -5.03 2.96
CA VAL A 38 -9.66 -6.20 2.21
C VAL A 38 -8.60 -7.29 2.28
N ARG A 39 -7.34 -6.95 1.97
CA ARG A 39 -6.22 -7.88 2.04
C ARG A 39 -6.02 -8.48 3.42
N LEU A 40 -6.03 -7.66 4.47
CA LEU A 40 -5.96 -8.09 5.86
C LEU A 40 -7.09 -9.08 6.20
N SER A 41 -8.30 -8.86 5.71
CA SER A 41 -9.45 -9.73 6.00
C SER A 41 -9.42 -11.08 5.28
N LEU A 42 -8.66 -11.20 4.18
CA LEU A 42 -8.68 -12.37 3.29
C LEU A 42 -7.35 -13.15 3.24
N THR A 43 -6.35 -12.70 3.99
CA THR A 43 -5.06 -13.37 4.05
C THR A 43 -4.81 -13.94 5.45
N PRO A 44 -4.21 -15.15 5.56
CA PRO A 44 -3.80 -15.67 6.84
C PRO A 44 -2.82 -14.71 7.52
N LEU A 45 -2.95 -14.53 8.84
CA LEU A 45 -2.01 -13.71 9.60
C LEU A 45 -0.59 -14.30 9.49
N GLU A 46 0.37 -13.46 9.13
CA GLU A 46 1.78 -13.80 9.14
C GLU A 46 2.53 -12.98 10.21
N PRO A 47 3.64 -13.52 10.75
CA PRO A 47 4.52 -12.75 11.63
C PRO A 47 4.92 -11.41 11.02
N GLN A 48 5.09 -10.40 11.86
CA GLN A 48 5.45 -9.04 11.44
C GLN A 48 4.46 -8.43 10.44
N TRP A 49 3.20 -8.89 10.46
CA TRP A 49 2.15 -8.51 9.53
C TRP A 49 2.51 -8.75 8.06
N ALA A 50 3.36 -9.72 7.74
CA ALA A 50 3.87 -9.92 6.37
C ALA A 50 2.79 -10.24 5.32
N ASN A 51 1.58 -10.62 5.75
CA ASN A 51 0.44 -10.91 4.90
C ASN A 51 -0.30 -9.66 4.39
N VAL A 52 -0.17 -8.51 5.07
CA VAL A 52 -0.97 -7.31 4.79
C VAL A 52 -0.39 -6.31 3.75
N PRO A 53 0.93 -6.21 3.48
CA PRO A 53 1.47 -5.16 2.64
C PRO A 53 1.00 -5.25 1.19
N LEU A 54 1.09 -4.12 0.49
CA LEU A 54 0.99 -4.04 -0.96
C LEU A 54 2.38 -4.13 -1.59
N TYR A 55 2.43 -4.46 -2.87
CA TYR A 55 3.68 -4.59 -3.62
C TYR A 55 3.67 -3.73 -4.87
N LEU A 56 4.81 -3.18 -5.26
CA LEU A 56 4.89 -2.38 -6.48
C LEU A 56 4.72 -3.23 -7.74
N THR A 57 4.01 -2.66 -8.70
CA THR A 57 3.93 -3.11 -10.10
C THR A 57 4.48 -2.03 -11.02
N ALA A 58 4.52 -2.30 -12.32
CA ALA A 58 4.88 -1.29 -13.33
C ALA A 58 3.86 -0.14 -13.43
N ARG A 59 2.70 -0.23 -12.76
CA ARG A 59 1.62 0.76 -12.85
C ARG A 59 1.18 1.34 -11.51
N GLY A 60 1.64 0.79 -10.39
CA GLY A 60 1.22 1.24 -9.06
C GLY A 60 1.46 0.16 -8.00
N LEU A 61 0.41 -0.20 -7.25
CA LEU A 61 0.47 -1.14 -6.14
C LEU A 61 -0.48 -2.31 -6.36
N THR A 62 -0.13 -3.50 -5.88
CA THR A 62 -0.97 -4.70 -5.97
C THR A 62 -1.08 -5.41 -4.62
N THR A 63 -2.20 -6.07 -4.41
CA THR A 63 -2.35 -7.06 -3.34
C THR A 63 -1.68 -8.39 -3.68
N THR A 64 -1.35 -8.72 -4.94
CA THR A 64 -1.20 -10.13 -5.38
C THR A 64 -2.51 -10.93 -5.23
N PRO A 65 -2.58 -12.17 -5.78
CA PRO A 65 -3.78 -13.00 -5.64
C PRO A 65 -4.14 -13.30 -4.18
N MET A 66 -5.44 -13.28 -3.91
CA MET A 66 -6.11 -13.59 -2.66
C MET A 66 -7.40 -14.38 -2.98
N ALA A 67 -8.03 -14.96 -1.97
CA ALA A 67 -9.25 -15.75 -2.16
C ALA A 67 -10.39 -15.30 -1.24
N SER A 68 -11.61 -15.32 -1.76
CA SER A 68 -12.85 -15.23 -0.99
C SER A 68 -13.80 -16.32 -1.47
N GLY A 69 -13.94 -17.39 -0.68
CA GLY A 69 -14.67 -18.59 -1.10
C GLY A 69 -14.11 -19.17 -2.41
N PRO A 70 -14.93 -19.34 -3.47
CA PRO A 70 -14.45 -19.86 -4.75
C PRO A 70 -13.72 -18.80 -5.61
N VAL A 71 -13.81 -17.51 -5.27
CA VAL A 71 -13.29 -16.42 -6.09
C VAL A 71 -11.83 -16.17 -5.74
N THR A 72 -10.94 -16.36 -6.71
CA THR A 72 -9.54 -15.91 -6.61
C THR A 72 -9.38 -14.61 -7.39
N PHE A 73 -8.83 -13.59 -6.75
CA PHE A 73 -8.72 -12.26 -7.33
C PHE A 73 -7.54 -11.49 -6.76
N GLN A 74 -7.18 -10.38 -7.41
CA GLN A 74 -6.28 -9.39 -6.85
C GLN A 74 -6.89 -7.99 -7.00
N VAL A 75 -6.37 -7.05 -6.21
CA VAL A 75 -6.69 -5.63 -6.32
C VAL A 75 -5.43 -4.86 -6.67
N ASP A 76 -5.50 -4.09 -7.76
CA ASP A 76 -4.41 -3.24 -8.24
C ASP A 76 -4.83 -1.78 -8.13
N ILE A 77 -4.00 -0.96 -7.49
CA ILE A 77 -4.10 0.50 -7.50
C ILE A 77 -3.22 0.98 -8.64
N ASP A 78 -3.84 1.36 -9.76
CA ASP A 78 -3.19 1.85 -10.96
C ASP A 78 -3.07 3.38 -10.90
N LEU A 79 -1.83 3.86 -10.78
CA LEU A 79 -1.46 5.27 -10.68
C LEU A 79 -0.99 5.86 -12.03
N ILE A 80 -1.20 5.11 -13.12
CA ILE A 80 -1.04 5.58 -14.51
C ILE A 80 -2.41 5.94 -15.09
N ASP A 81 -3.38 5.03 -15.00
CA ASP A 81 -4.74 5.27 -15.49
C ASP A 81 -5.67 5.78 -14.37
N HIS A 82 -5.14 5.95 -13.15
CA HIS A 82 -5.85 6.49 -11.99
C HIS A 82 -7.15 5.73 -11.68
N GLN A 83 -7.00 4.45 -11.37
CA GLN A 83 -8.11 3.54 -11.07
C GLN A 83 -7.70 2.42 -10.13
N VAL A 84 -8.67 1.84 -9.41
CA VAL A 84 -8.51 0.58 -8.69
C VAL A 84 -9.16 -0.52 -9.50
N LEU A 85 -8.39 -1.54 -9.86
CA LEU A 85 -8.85 -2.71 -10.60
C LEU A 85 -9.03 -3.88 -9.64
N ILE A 86 -10.16 -4.58 -9.76
CA ILE A 86 -10.38 -5.88 -9.14
C ILE A 86 -10.42 -6.89 -10.28
N THR A 87 -9.42 -7.77 -10.35
CA THR A 87 -9.26 -8.76 -11.42
C THR A 87 -9.39 -10.16 -10.86
N THR A 88 -10.30 -10.96 -11.39
CA THR A 88 -10.43 -12.38 -11.02
C THR A 88 -9.58 -13.27 -11.91
N ASN A 89 -9.24 -14.47 -11.44
CA ASN A 89 -8.57 -15.48 -12.25
C ASN A 89 -9.46 -16.08 -13.36
N GLU A 90 -10.76 -15.76 -13.36
CA GLU A 90 -11.71 -16.11 -14.42
C GLU A 90 -11.81 -15.01 -15.50
N GLY A 91 -11.05 -13.93 -15.35
CA GLY A 91 -10.94 -12.86 -16.35
C GLY A 91 -11.95 -11.71 -16.17
N GLU A 92 -12.78 -11.73 -15.12
CA GLU A 92 -13.63 -10.60 -14.80
C GLU A 92 -12.80 -9.43 -14.26
N ILE A 93 -13.17 -8.22 -14.66
CA ILE A 93 -12.49 -6.99 -14.24
C ILE A 93 -13.53 -5.94 -13.83
N ARG A 94 -13.42 -5.44 -12.60
CA ARG A 94 -14.11 -4.23 -12.14
C ARG A 94 -13.11 -3.09 -12.01
N ARG A 95 -13.55 -1.87 -12.33
CA ARG A 95 -12.73 -0.66 -12.27
C ARG A 95 -13.46 0.38 -11.44
N VAL A 96 -12.75 0.98 -10.49
CA VAL A 96 -13.24 2.10 -9.67
C VAL A 96 -12.30 3.28 -9.88
N PRO A 97 -12.76 4.41 -10.43
CA PRO A 97 -11.88 5.52 -10.78
C PRO A 97 -11.32 6.22 -9.53
N LEU A 98 -10.04 6.59 -9.57
CA LEU A 98 -9.40 7.48 -8.62
C LEU A 98 -9.56 8.91 -9.12
N THR A 99 -10.45 9.66 -8.49
CA THR A 99 -10.84 11.02 -8.90
C THR A 99 -11.04 11.88 -7.66
N ALA A 100 -11.09 13.20 -7.83
CA ALA A 100 -11.39 14.13 -6.73
C ALA A 100 -12.86 13.94 -6.29
N ARG A 101 -13.06 13.07 -5.30
CA ARG A 101 -14.34 12.76 -4.67
C ARG A 101 -14.12 12.28 -3.23
N PRO A 102 -15.13 12.42 -2.35
CA PRO A 102 -15.09 11.85 -1.00
C PRO A 102 -14.67 10.38 -0.96
N VAL A 103 -13.83 10.02 0.01
CA VAL A 103 -13.47 8.63 0.33
C VAL A 103 -14.72 7.78 0.58
N ALA A 104 -15.76 8.32 1.22
CA ALA A 104 -17.04 7.63 1.40
C ALA A 104 -17.68 7.18 0.09
N ALA A 105 -17.58 8.02 -0.94
CA ALA A 105 -18.11 7.71 -2.25
C ALA A 105 -17.26 6.62 -2.93
N PHE A 106 -15.92 6.71 -2.87
CA PHE A 106 -15.04 5.66 -3.37
C PHE A 106 -15.28 4.31 -2.66
N TYR A 107 -15.38 4.33 -1.33
CA TYR A 107 -15.64 3.16 -0.50
C TYR A 107 -16.94 2.46 -0.91
N ALA A 108 -18.03 3.21 -1.13
CA ALA A 108 -19.30 2.66 -1.57
C ALA A 108 -19.19 1.92 -2.91
N ASP A 109 -18.55 2.52 -3.92
CA ASP A 109 -18.37 1.94 -5.25
C ASP A 109 -17.45 0.71 -5.23
N PHE A 110 -16.37 0.78 -4.47
CA PHE A 110 -15.43 -0.33 -4.30
C PHE A 110 -16.08 -1.54 -3.62
N MET A 111 -16.80 -1.32 -2.51
CA MET A 111 -17.52 -2.39 -1.82
C MET A 111 -18.67 -2.94 -2.68
N SER A 112 -19.32 -2.10 -3.49
CA SER A 112 -20.32 -2.56 -4.47
C SER A 112 -19.69 -3.46 -5.53
N SER A 113 -18.50 -3.10 -6.03
CA SER A 113 -17.75 -3.89 -7.00
C SER A 113 -17.34 -5.26 -6.46
N LEU A 114 -16.87 -5.33 -5.20
CA LEU A 114 -16.55 -6.61 -4.53
C LEU A 114 -17.80 -7.49 -4.40
N ARG A 115 -18.93 -6.92 -3.92
CA ARG A 115 -20.20 -7.66 -3.82
C ARG A 115 -20.68 -8.17 -5.17
N GLY A 116 -20.55 -7.37 -6.23
CA GLY A 116 -20.93 -7.76 -7.59
C GLY A 116 -20.11 -8.91 -8.17
N LEU A 117 -18.92 -9.16 -7.62
CA LEU A 117 -18.06 -10.30 -7.95
C LEU A 117 -18.23 -11.49 -6.97
N GLY A 118 -19.17 -11.41 -6.03
CA GLY A 118 -19.34 -12.44 -4.99
C GLY A 118 -18.20 -12.49 -3.95
N ILE A 119 -17.39 -11.43 -3.86
CA ILE A 119 -16.28 -11.35 -2.90
C ILE A 119 -16.82 -10.85 -1.56
N ALA A 120 -16.77 -11.70 -0.54
CA ALA A 120 -17.14 -11.36 0.82
C ALA A 120 -15.90 -11.00 1.65
N THR A 121 -15.94 -9.85 2.34
CA THR A 121 -14.86 -9.36 3.20
C THR A 121 -15.41 -8.98 4.56
N ARG A 122 -14.64 -9.19 5.63
CA ARG A 122 -15.03 -8.79 6.99
C ARG A 122 -13.88 -8.07 7.69
N PHE A 123 -14.01 -6.76 7.83
CA PHE A 123 -13.07 -5.91 8.56
C PHE A 123 -13.81 -4.75 9.23
N VAL A 124 -13.17 -4.09 10.20
CA VAL A 124 -13.67 -2.85 10.78
C VAL A 124 -13.46 -1.71 9.76
N PRO A 125 -14.53 -1.05 9.27
CA PRO A 125 -14.47 -0.10 8.17
C PRO A 125 -14.00 1.30 8.63
N SER A 126 -12.86 1.34 9.30
CA SER A 126 -12.21 2.55 9.79
C SER A 126 -10.69 2.39 9.61
N PRO A 127 -9.97 3.48 9.26
CA PRO A 127 -8.53 3.44 9.05
C PRO A 127 -7.78 3.06 10.32
N SER A 128 -6.58 2.50 10.14
CA SER A 128 -5.66 2.16 11.22
C SER A 128 -4.40 3.02 11.12
N GLU A 129 -3.73 3.25 12.24
CA GLU A 129 -2.45 3.98 12.28
C GLU A 129 -2.54 5.42 11.75
N VAL A 130 -3.69 6.06 11.97
CA VAL A 130 -3.94 7.49 11.73
C VAL A 130 -4.38 8.17 13.03
N SER A 131 -4.10 9.47 13.19
CA SER A 131 -4.39 10.21 14.44
C SER A 131 -5.88 10.35 14.71
N ASP A 132 -6.65 10.72 13.69
CA ASP A 132 -8.07 11.08 13.80
C ASP A 132 -8.89 10.25 12.79
N PRO A 133 -9.13 8.96 13.08
CA PRO A 133 -9.75 8.05 12.13
C PRO A 133 -11.23 8.38 11.89
N ILE A 134 -11.58 8.69 10.64
CA ILE A 134 -12.97 8.81 10.18
C ILE A 134 -13.39 7.46 9.57
N PRO A 135 -14.54 6.88 9.97
CA PRO A 135 -15.05 5.67 9.31
C PRO A 135 -15.19 5.87 7.80
N PHE A 136 -14.78 4.90 6.98
CA PHE A 136 -14.68 5.09 5.53
C PHE A 136 -16.00 5.52 4.90
N ALA A 137 -17.13 5.01 5.38
CA ALA A 137 -18.46 5.34 4.86
C ALA A 137 -18.93 6.77 5.22
N GLU A 138 -18.25 7.43 6.15
CA GLU A 138 -18.57 8.78 6.66
C GLU A 138 -17.53 9.81 6.20
N ASP A 139 -16.41 9.36 5.64
CA ASP A 139 -15.29 10.21 5.26
C ASP A 139 -15.60 11.07 4.02
N THR A 140 -16.07 12.28 4.32
CA THR A 140 -16.31 13.37 3.37
C THR A 140 -15.22 14.44 3.43
N VAL A 141 -14.25 14.30 4.33
CA VAL A 141 -13.13 15.23 4.52
C VAL A 141 -12.07 14.97 3.45
N HIS A 142 -11.60 13.72 3.37
CA HIS A 142 -10.64 13.32 2.36
C HIS A 142 -11.33 13.19 1.00
N SER A 143 -11.06 14.14 0.10
CA SER A 143 -11.76 14.23 -1.19
C SER A 143 -10.91 14.80 -2.34
N ALA A 144 -9.71 15.27 -2.05
CA ALA A 144 -8.82 15.85 -3.04
C ALA A 144 -8.02 14.75 -3.75
N TYR A 145 -7.89 14.85 -5.07
CA TYR A 145 -7.04 13.95 -5.83
C TYR A 145 -6.56 14.63 -7.11
N ASP A 146 -5.25 14.82 -7.20
CA ASP A 146 -4.59 15.28 -8.41
C ASP A 146 -3.82 14.10 -9.04
N PRO A 147 -4.19 13.66 -10.25
CA PRO A 147 -3.51 12.55 -10.93
C PRO A 147 -2.03 12.82 -11.21
N ASP A 148 -1.63 14.08 -11.47
CA ASP A 148 -0.24 14.41 -11.74
C ASP A 148 0.63 14.23 -10.48
N TRP A 149 0.11 14.66 -9.32
CA TRP A 149 0.79 14.43 -8.04
C TRP A 149 0.85 12.96 -7.66
N ALA A 150 -0.25 12.22 -7.83
CA ALA A 150 -0.27 10.77 -7.59
C ALA A 150 0.74 10.04 -8.49
N ASN A 151 0.88 10.46 -9.75
CA ASN A 151 1.85 9.90 -10.68
C ASN A 151 3.30 10.24 -10.28
N ARG A 152 3.57 11.48 -9.84
CA ARG A 152 4.88 11.87 -9.32
C ARG A 152 5.26 11.04 -8.10
N PHE A 153 4.35 10.87 -7.14
CA PHE A 153 4.55 9.97 -6.00
C PHE A 153 4.87 8.55 -6.47
N PHE A 154 4.10 8.01 -7.42
CA PHE A 154 4.37 6.68 -7.98
C PHE A 154 5.77 6.55 -8.59
N ARG A 155 6.25 7.56 -9.32
CA ARG A 155 7.60 7.57 -9.89
C ARG A 155 8.67 7.56 -8.81
N VAL A 156 8.56 8.40 -7.78
CA VAL A 156 9.47 8.40 -6.62
C VAL A 156 9.44 7.05 -5.91
N LEU A 157 8.25 6.53 -5.63
CA LEU A 157 8.07 5.24 -4.96
C LEU A 157 8.70 4.09 -5.76
N SER A 158 8.54 4.11 -7.09
CA SER A 158 9.14 3.11 -8.00
C SER A 158 10.66 3.14 -7.96
N GLN A 159 11.27 4.33 -7.96
CA GLN A 159 12.71 4.43 -7.85
C GLN A 159 13.21 4.01 -6.45
N ALA A 160 12.51 4.39 -5.39
CA ALA A 160 12.82 3.97 -4.03
C ALA A 160 12.78 2.44 -3.88
N ASP A 161 11.78 1.78 -4.48
CA ASP A 161 11.67 0.32 -4.52
C ASP A 161 12.85 -0.33 -5.22
N LEU A 162 13.27 0.17 -6.39
CA LEU A 162 14.45 -0.34 -7.09
C LEU A 162 15.73 -0.20 -6.26
N VAL A 163 15.92 0.94 -5.60
CA VAL A 163 17.07 1.17 -4.70
C VAL A 163 17.04 0.20 -3.51
N LEU A 164 15.88 0.03 -2.86
CA LEU A 164 15.73 -0.90 -1.75
C LEU A 164 15.90 -2.36 -2.19
N LYS A 165 15.46 -2.73 -3.39
CA LYS A 165 15.66 -4.08 -3.96
C LYS A 165 17.14 -4.36 -4.23
N ASP A 166 17.90 -3.41 -4.77
CA ASP A 166 19.36 -3.54 -4.92
C ASP A 166 20.03 -3.69 -3.56
N HIS A 167 19.67 -2.83 -2.60
CA HIS A 167 20.21 -2.90 -1.24
C HIS A 167 19.90 -4.26 -0.56
N ARG A 168 18.66 -4.74 -0.70
CA ARG A 168 18.20 -6.03 -0.18
C ARG A 168 18.96 -7.19 -0.78
N SER A 169 19.26 -7.16 -2.09
CA SER A 169 19.86 -8.28 -2.84
C SER A 169 21.21 -8.77 -2.27
N ARG A 170 21.93 -7.90 -1.56
CA ARG A 170 23.25 -8.17 -0.99
C ARG A 170 23.20 -8.87 0.36
N PHE A 171 22.02 -8.92 1.00
CA PHE A 171 21.84 -9.51 2.32
C PHE A 171 21.45 -10.98 2.22
N ARG A 172 22.15 -11.85 2.95
CA ARG A 172 21.96 -13.32 2.92
C ARG A 172 21.13 -13.87 4.08
N GLY A 173 20.71 -13.02 5.03
CA GLY A 173 19.88 -13.42 6.17
C GLY A 173 18.38 -13.32 5.88
N ARG A 174 17.54 -13.55 6.90
CA ARG A 174 16.09 -13.39 6.81
C ARG A 174 15.74 -11.92 6.57
N THR A 175 15.00 -11.65 5.50
CA THR A 175 14.53 -10.30 5.15
C THR A 175 13.15 -10.37 4.52
N SER A 176 12.33 -9.35 4.74
CA SER A 176 11.06 -9.19 4.00
C SER A 176 11.35 -8.91 2.51
N PRO A 177 10.38 -9.05 1.62
CA PRO A 177 10.40 -8.31 0.35
C PRO A 177 10.48 -6.80 0.61
N VAL A 178 10.76 -6.02 -0.44
CA VAL A 178 10.39 -4.59 -0.41
C VAL A 178 8.87 -4.53 -0.54
N HIS A 179 8.21 -3.87 0.39
CA HIS A 179 6.76 -3.86 0.49
C HIS A 179 6.22 -2.51 0.96
N PHE A 180 4.94 -2.24 0.71
CA PHE A 180 4.29 -0.98 1.06
C PHE A 180 3.26 -1.21 2.17
N PHE A 181 3.49 -0.63 3.35
CA PHE A 181 2.52 -0.64 4.44
C PHE A 181 1.48 0.47 4.22
N TRP A 182 0.26 0.06 3.88
CA TRP A 182 -0.87 0.98 3.73
C TRP A 182 -1.33 1.58 5.07
N GLY A 183 -0.95 0.99 6.21
CA GLY A 183 -1.22 1.52 7.54
C GLY A 183 -0.55 2.88 7.75
N THR A 184 0.77 2.91 7.61
CA THR A 184 1.62 4.11 7.78
C THR A 184 1.91 4.86 6.48
N PHE A 185 1.50 4.32 5.32
CA PHE A 185 1.74 4.87 3.99
C PHE A 185 3.25 4.97 3.63
N ASP A 186 3.99 3.90 3.91
CA ASP A 186 5.43 3.85 3.67
C ASP A 186 5.86 2.60 2.90
N LEU A 187 7.02 2.73 2.25
CA LEU A 187 7.74 1.63 1.64
C LEU A 187 8.81 1.15 2.61
N ALA A 188 8.90 -0.15 2.86
CA ALA A 188 9.77 -0.73 3.85
C ALA A 188 10.51 -1.99 3.36
N ASN A 189 11.69 -2.20 3.91
CA ASN A 189 12.41 -3.47 3.90
C ASN A 189 12.98 -3.75 5.29
N SER A 190 12.61 -4.90 5.85
CA SER A 190 13.10 -5.34 7.16
C SER A 190 14.15 -6.44 7.03
N ARG A 191 15.16 -6.39 7.89
CA ARG A 191 16.15 -7.45 8.10
C ARG A 191 16.11 -7.91 9.54
N PHE A 192 16.28 -9.22 9.73
CA PHE A 192 16.12 -9.86 11.03
C PHE A 192 17.44 -10.48 11.48
N SER A 193 17.78 -10.34 12.77
CA SER A 193 18.92 -11.04 13.36
C SER A 193 18.62 -12.53 13.62
N GLY A 194 17.34 -12.88 13.69
CA GLY A 194 16.84 -14.21 14.04
C GLY A 194 16.51 -14.39 15.53
N ARG A 195 16.78 -13.38 16.38
CA ARG A 195 16.42 -13.40 17.80
C ARG A 195 15.00 -12.86 18.02
N PRO A 196 14.20 -13.47 18.92
CA PRO A 196 12.93 -12.91 19.32
C PRO A 196 13.13 -11.66 20.19
N VAL A 197 12.10 -10.83 20.26
CA VAL A 197 11.98 -9.69 21.18
C VAL A 197 10.65 -9.83 21.89
N ASP A 198 10.63 -9.64 23.21
CA ASP A 198 9.37 -9.51 23.95
C ASP A 198 8.90 -8.05 23.87
N PRO A 199 7.78 -7.74 23.17
CA PRO A 199 7.30 -6.38 23.10
C PRO A 199 6.85 -5.89 24.49
N PRO A 200 6.93 -4.57 24.78
CA PRO A 200 6.48 -4.01 26.05
C PRO A 200 5.06 -4.45 26.43
N PRO A 201 4.73 -4.61 27.72
CA PRO A 201 3.40 -5.06 28.14
C PRO A 201 2.24 -4.20 27.60
N ASN A 202 2.46 -2.89 27.43
CA ASN A 202 1.50 -1.93 26.89
C ASN A 202 1.54 -1.77 25.36
N ALA A 203 2.33 -2.59 24.65
CA ALA A 203 2.34 -2.59 23.18
C ALA A 203 0.94 -2.94 22.65
N GLY A 204 0.39 -2.06 21.81
CA GLY A 204 -0.82 -2.33 21.05
C GLY A 204 -0.64 -3.51 20.08
N ILE A 205 -1.74 -4.03 19.54
CA ILE A 205 -1.72 -5.26 18.73
C ILE A 205 -0.75 -5.20 17.55
N ILE A 206 -0.66 -4.02 16.90
CA ILE A 206 0.21 -3.80 15.73
C ILE A 206 1.68 -3.97 16.14
N GLN A 207 2.14 -3.24 17.15
CA GLN A 207 3.51 -3.36 17.65
C GLN A 207 3.79 -4.75 18.21
N ARG A 208 2.84 -5.35 18.92
CA ARG A 208 3.01 -6.66 19.55
C ARG A 208 3.28 -7.77 18.54
N LEU A 209 2.61 -7.73 17.38
CA LEU A 209 2.79 -8.73 16.32
C LEU A 209 3.80 -8.27 15.24
N GLY A 210 4.13 -6.98 15.22
CA GLY A 210 5.02 -6.32 14.27
C GLY A 210 6.49 -6.24 14.70
N ALA A 211 6.76 -6.29 16.00
CA ALA A 211 8.06 -6.03 16.61
C ALA A 211 8.46 -7.06 17.67
N ASP A 212 8.02 -8.31 17.51
CA ASP A 212 8.37 -9.48 18.34
C ASP A 212 9.67 -10.18 17.90
N ALA A 213 10.47 -9.54 17.05
CA ALA A 213 11.78 -10.01 16.60
C ALA A 213 12.78 -8.86 16.49
N GLU A 214 14.06 -9.13 16.77
CA GLU A 214 15.15 -8.18 16.56
C GLU A 214 15.26 -7.89 15.05
N GLN A 215 14.92 -6.66 14.68
CA GLN A 215 14.87 -6.21 13.30
C GLN A 215 15.44 -4.81 13.12
N ILE A 216 15.93 -4.54 11.91
CA ILE A 216 16.16 -3.20 11.40
C ILE A 216 15.26 -3.00 10.17
N CYS A 217 14.56 -1.88 10.13
CA CYS A 217 13.73 -1.49 9.00
C CYS A 217 14.34 -0.25 8.33
N ALA A 218 14.43 -0.27 7.01
CA ALA A 218 14.80 0.88 6.19
C ALA A 218 13.74 1.07 5.10
N GLY A 219 13.45 2.32 4.76
CA GLY A 219 12.29 2.61 3.93
C GLY A 219 12.26 4.01 3.34
N PHE A 220 11.17 4.28 2.64
CA PHE A 220 10.83 5.59 2.12
C PHE A 220 9.42 5.96 2.61
N TRP A 221 9.30 7.15 3.16
CA TRP A 221 8.04 7.73 3.62
C TRP A 221 7.92 9.13 3.02
N PRO A 222 6.78 9.47 2.40
CA PRO A 222 6.70 10.70 1.62
C PRO A 222 6.25 11.92 2.46
N GLY A 223 6.21 11.77 3.79
CA GLY A 223 5.89 12.80 4.78
C GLY A 223 4.50 12.64 5.40
N SER A 224 4.29 13.31 6.54
CA SER A 224 2.98 13.57 7.16
C SER A 224 2.97 14.97 7.76
N ARG A 225 1.79 15.38 8.22
CA ARG A 225 1.64 16.48 9.15
C ARG A 225 2.15 16.08 10.54
#